data_AF-A0A7G8VS12-F1
#
_entry.id   AF-A0A7G8VS12-F1
#
_cell.length_a   1.000
_cell.length_b   1.000
_cell.length_c   1.000
_cell.angle_alpha   90.00
_cell.angle_beta   90.00
_cell.angle_gamma   90.00
#
_symmetry.space_group_name_H-M   'P 1'
#
loop_
_entity.id
_entity.type
_entity.pdbx_description
1 polymer ?
#
loop_
_entity_poly.entity_id
_entity_poly.type
_entity_poly.pdbx_seq_one_letter_code
_entity_poly.pdbx_strand_id
1 'polypeptide(L)'
;MTTSSDTPQTPPPAQEPLGPDDFDALDHALDAMREHDEEIPQWEFCEGFMAALICTRRPIPPAEYWPVLLGDSFTPAQQMEFVWNWKRRWREIEEGLDAPVETLDDERSWQPEVLDTRGAIASLPEEERAEMAGEEIPSFAQVWALGFMYAVENWPEEWAAPRDKDAAQMLNDALDNIVALTEDDTAKPTVSMFSDDGPPSVSQQRLDDFGAVIWAVYDLRQLWKSLGPKVETIRKEATPGRNDPCPCGSGKKYKKCHGE
;
A
#
# COMPACT_ATOMS: atom_id res chain seq x y z
N MET A 1 -12.69 49.24 -11.36
CA MET A 1 -12.63 47.82 -11.76
C MET A 1 -11.18 47.50 -12.05
N THR A 2 -10.46 47.00 -11.03
CA THR A 2 -9.07 46.55 -11.15
C THR A 2 -9.12 45.04 -11.31
N THR A 3 -8.89 44.58 -12.54
CA THR A 3 -8.72 43.17 -12.89
C THR A 3 -7.38 42.71 -12.31
N SER A 4 -7.42 41.85 -11.29
CA SER A 4 -6.24 41.12 -10.85
C SER A 4 -5.94 40.04 -11.88
N SER A 5 -4.78 40.15 -12.52
CA SER A 5 -4.18 39.15 -13.38
C SER A 5 -3.76 37.95 -12.52
N ASP A 6 -4.50 36.86 -12.65
CA ASP A 6 -4.18 35.57 -12.05
C ASP A 6 -3.02 34.96 -12.84
N THR A 7 -1.84 34.92 -12.22
CA THR A 7 -0.68 34.23 -12.79
C THR A 7 -0.65 32.85 -12.14
N PRO A 8 -0.62 31.74 -12.90
CA PRO A 8 -0.50 30.41 -12.30
C PRO A 8 0.79 30.36 -11.48
N GLN A 9 0.67 30.23 -10.16
CA GLN A 9 1.83 30.02 -9.31
C GLN A 9 2.26 28.56 -9.46
N THR A 10 3.47 28.36 -9.99
CA THR A 10 4.16 27.07 -9.91
C THR A 10 4.25 26.67 -8.45
N PRO A 11 3.75 25.49 -8.06
CA PRO A 11 3.86 25.02 -6.69
C PRO A 11 5.35 24.90 -6.31
N PRO A 12 5.72 25.17 -5.04
CA PRO A 12 7.09 24.95 -4.58
C PRO A 12 7.52 23.49 -4.82
N PRO A 13 8.80 23.20 -5.06
CA PRO A 13 9.30 21.86 -5.44
C PRO A 13 9.00 20.73 -4.44
N ALA A 14 8.54 21.06 -3.22
CA ALA A 14 8.06 20.09 -2.25
C ALA A 14 6.60 19.61 -2.47
N GLN A 15 5.90 20.19 -3.46
CA GLN A 15 4.49 19.93 -3.80
C GLN A 15 4.30 19.37 -5.23
N GLU A 16 5.37 19.21 -6.01
CA GLU A 16 5.28 18.58 -7.33
C GLU A 16 5.34 17.04 -7.18
N PRO A 17 4.49 16.30 -7.93
CA PRO A 17 4.56 14.85 -8.00
C PRO A 17 5.97 14.35 -8.35
N LEU A 18 6.33 13.15 -7.91
CA LEU A 18 7.59 12.52 -8.32
C LEU A 18 7.68 12.40 -9.84
N GLY A 19 8.80 12.83 -10.40
CA GLY A 19 9.14 12.65 -11.81
C GLY A 19 10.06 11.45 -12.05
N PRO A 20 10.39 11.15 -13.32
CA PRO A 20 11.31 10.06 -13.68
C PRO A 20 12.65 10.11 -12.93
N ASP A 21 13.29 11.29 -12.87
CA ASP A 21 14.55 11.47 -12.13
C ASP A 21 14.43 11.15 -10.63
N ASP A 22 13.25 11.38 -10.03
CA ASP A 22 13.01 11.04 -8.62
C ASP A 22 12.90 9.52 -8.41
N PHE A 23 12.28 8.81 -9.35
CA PHE A 23 12.18 7.35 -9.33
C PHE A 23 13.54 6.70 -9.62
N ASP A 24 14.28 7.22 -10.60
CA ASP A 24 15.67 6.81 -10.85
C ASP A 24 16.51 6.94 -9.57
N ALA A 25 16.37 8.05 -8.82
CA ALA A 25 17.08 8.25 -7.56
C ALA A 25 16.66 7.25 -6.47
N LEU A 26 15.39 6.85 -6.42
CA LEU A 26 14.89 5.83 -5.49
C LEU A 26 15.47 4.45 -5.81
N ASP A 27 15.45 4.06 -7.09
CA ASP A 27 16.02 2.79 -7.55
C ASP A 27 17.53 2.72 -7.30
N HIS A 28 18.29 3.74 -7.69
CA HIS A 28 19.74 3.78 -7.44
C HIS A 28 20.07 3.69 -5.95
N ALA A 29 19.26 4.28 -5.08
CA ALA A 29 19.47 4.18 -3.64
C ALA A 29 19.25 2.75 -3.13
N LEU A 30 18.20 2.06 -3.60
CA LEU A 30 17.93 0.67 -3.26
C LEU A 30 19.01 -0.27 -3.81
N ASP A 31 19.48 -0.05 -5.04
CA ASP A 31 20.58 -0.81 -5.64
C ASP A 31 21.87 -0.68 -4.84
N ALA A 32 22.23 0.54 -4.43
CA ALA A 32 23.41 0.78 -3.60
C ALA A 32 23.30 0.12 -2.21
N MET A 33 22.09 0.04 -1.64
CA MET A 33 21.85 -0.73 -0.42
C MET A 33 22.00 -2.24 -0.69
N ARG A 34 21.53 -2.71 -1.85
CA ARG A 34 21.59 -4.13 -2.24
C ARG A 34 23.01 -4.67 -2.45
N GLU A 35 23.98 -3.80 -2.74
CA GLU A 35 25.42 -4.18 -2.76
C GLU A 35 25.91 -4.75 -1.42
N HIS A 36 25.22 -4.42 -0.32
CA HIS A 36 25.58 -4.83 1.04
C HIS A 36 24.61 -5.85 1.65
N ASP A 37 23.38 -5.89 1.15
CA ASP A 37 22.31 -6.77 1.61
C ASP A 37 21.41 -7.17 0.43
N GLU A 38 21.55 -8.40 -0.05
CA GLU A 38 20.82 -8.90 -1.23
C GLU A 38 19.31 -9.01 -1.01
N GLU A 39 18.83 -8.95 0.24
CA GLU A 39 17.40 -8.99 0.57
C GLU A 39 16.70 -7.64 0.37
N ILE A 40 17.44 -6.54 0.11
CA ILE A 40 16.84 -5.22 -0.14
C ILE A 40 15.96 -5.27 -1.40
N PRO A 41 14.66 -4.96 -1.29
CA PRO A 41 13.73 -5.07 -2.40
C PRO A 41 13.97 -4.00 -3.48
N GLN A 42 13.34 -4.19 -4.63
CA GLN A 42 13.26 -3.17 -5.68
C GLN A 42 12.15 -2.14 -5.40
N TRP A 43 12.14 -1.02 -6.14
CA TRP A 43 11.18 0.06 -5.89
C TRP A 43 9.72 -0.37 -6.06
N GLU A 44 9.40 -1.16 -7.09
CA GLU A 44 8.02 -1.63 -7.31
C GLU A 44 7.45 -2.36 -6.08
N PHE A 45 8.28 -3.17 -5.40
CA PHE A 45 7.89 -3.83 -4.14
C PHE A 45 7.69 -2.81 -3.01
N CYS A 46 8.59 -1.82 -2.91
CA CYS A 46 8.48 -0.73 -1.95
C CYS A 46 7.18 0.08 -2.13
N GLU A 47 6.73 0.28 -3.38
CA GLU A 47 5.52 1.04 -3.69
C GLU A 47 4.26 0.29 -3.25
N GLY A 48 4.18 -1.02 -3.52
CA GLY A 48 3.09 -1.87 -3.03
C GLY A 48 3.05 -1.96 -1.50
N PHE A 49 4.22 -2.10 -0.87
CA PHE A 49 4.35 -2.06 0.59
C PHE A 49 3.87 -0.72 1.16
N MET A 50 4.26 0.40 0.53
CA MET A 50 3.82 1.75 0.93
C MET A 50 2.29 1.90 0.82
N ALA A 51 1.70 1.46 -0.29
CA ALA A 51 0.26 1.53 -0.51
C ALA A 51 -0.52 0.72 0.54
N ALA A 52 -0.03 -0.47 0.90
CA ALA A 52 -0.59 -1.28 1.98
C ALA A 52 -0.53 -0.54 3.32
N LEU A 53 0.62 0.05 3.68
CA LEU A 53 0.76 0.82 4.92
C LEU A 53 -0.20 2.02 4.98
N ILE A 54 -0.40 2.74 3.87
CA ILE A 54 -1.37 3.85 3.77
C ILE A 54 -2.81 3.37 3.99
N CYS A 55 -3.08 2.12 3.62
CA CYS A 55 -4.35 1.44 3.81
C CYS A 55 -4.43 0.65 5.12
N THR A 56 -3.49 0.81 6.06
CA THR A 56 -3.62 0.19 7.38
C THR A 56 -4.64 0.93 8.24
N ARG A 57 -5.29 0.20 9.16
CA ARG A 57 -6.26 0.78 10.09
C ARG A 57 -5.60 1.72 11.12
N ARG A 58 -4.43 1.36 11.63
CA ARG A 58 -3.57 2.21 12.47
C ARG A 58 -2.36 2.63 11.66
N PRO A 59 -1.96 3.92 11.69
CA PRO A 59 -0.70 4.34 11.10
C PRO A 59 0.50 3.55 11.67
N ILE A 60 1.26 2.91 10.79
CA ILE A 60 2.52 2.25 11.12
C ILE A 60 3.64 3.30 11.04
N PRO A 61 4.31 3.64 12.15
CA PRO A 61 5.36 4.66 12.15
C PRO A 61 6.65 4.15 11.47
N PRO A 62 7.52 5.06 10.98
CA PRO A 62 8.79 4.69 10.34
C PRO A 62 9.70 3.79 11.17
N ALA A 63 9.71 3.95 12.49
CA ALA A 63 10.48 3.10 13.39
C ALA A 63 9.99 1.65 13.44
N GLU A 64 8.77 1.39 12.99
CA GLU A 64 8.15 0.06 12.92
C GLU A 64 8.28 -0.55 11.52
N TYR A 65 8.04 0.23 10.45
CA TYR A 65 8.09 -0.33 9.09
C TYR A 65 9.48 -0.38 8.44
N TRP A 66 10.41 0.52 8.79
CA TRP A 66 11.73 0.50 8.16
C TRP A 66 12.52 -0.78 8.41
N PRO A 67 12.59 -1.28 9.66
CA PRO A 67 13.30 -2.54 9.92
C PRO A 67 12.69 -3.74 9.20
N VAL A 68 11.37 -3.72 8.97
CA VAL A 68 10.66 -4.78 8.26
C VAL A 68 10.94 -4.76 6.76
N LEU A 69 11.07 -3.57 6.16
CA LEU A 69 11.29 -3.40 4.72
C LEU A 69 12.76 -3.45 4.31
N LEU A 70 13.63 -2.77 5.07
CA LEU A 70 15.04 -2.51 4.70
C LEU A 70 16.04 -3.05 5.74
N GLY A 71 15.56 -3.84 6.70
CA GLY A 71 16.39 -4.47 7.74
C GLY A 71 16.74 -3.55 8.92
N ASP A 72 17.14 -4.15 10.03
CA ASP A 72 17.49 -3.46 11.29
C ASP A 72 18.68 -2.49 11.15
N SER A 73 19.53 -2.67 10.14
CA SER A 73 20.68 -1.80 9.86
C SER A 73 20.31 -0.51 9.12
N PHE A 74 19.11 -0.40 8.56
CA PHE A 74 18.71 0.78 7.81
C PHE A 74 18.66 2.02 8.73
N THR A 75 19.42 3.05 8.34
CA THR A 75 19.48 4.31 9.09
C THR A 75 18.92 5.45 8.24
N PRO A 76 17.70 5.94 8.50
CA PRO A 76 17.08 7.01 7.71
C PRO A 76 17.92 8.28 7.58
N ALA A 77 18.69 8.61 8.63
CA ALA A 77 19.56 9.79 8.65
C ALA A 77 20.74 9.70 7.65
N GLN A 78 21.12 8.48 7.23
CA GLN A 78 22.15 8.26 6.20
C GLN A 78 21.57 8.23 4.79
N GLN A 79 20.24 8.10 4.65
CA GLN A 79 19.51 7.94 3.40
C GLN A 79 18.52 9.08 3.19
N MET A 80 18.97 10.33 3.41
CA MET A 80 18.08 11.49 3.51
C MET A 80 17.26 11.75 2.24
N GLU A 81 17.86 11.59 1.07
CA GLU A 81 17.20 11.80 -0.23
C GLU A 81 16.14 10.72 -0.50
N PHE A 82 16.52 9.44 -0.33
CA PHE A 82 15.59 8.32 -0.40
C PHE A 82 14.39 8.52 0.55
N VAL A 83 14.65 8.87 1.82
CA VAL A 83 13.61 9.11 2.83
C VAL A 83 12.74 10.33 2.48
N TRP A 84 13.30 11.33 1.78
CA TRP A 84 12.56 12.49 1.32
C TRP A 84 11.61 12.13 0.18
N ASN A 85 12.09 11.42 -0.84
CA ASN A 85 11.27 10.97 -1.96
C ASN A 85 10.22 9.94 -1.52
N TRP A 86 10.55 9.04 -0.58
CA TRP A 86 9.59 8.16 0.07
C TRP A 86 8.41 8.94 0.68
N LYS A 87 8.68 10.02 1.42
CA LYS A 87 7.63 10.85 2.04
C LYS A 87 6.82 11.65 1.03
N ARG A 88 7.44 12.09 -0.06
CA ARG A 88 6.73 12.76 -1.16
C ARG A 88 5.76 11.79 -1.82
N ARG A 89 6.23 10.61 -2.21
CA ARG A 89 5.39 9.55 -2.77
C ARG A 89 4.27 9.13 -1.83
N TRP A 90 4.56 8.95 -0.55
CA TRP A 90 3.54 8.64 0.45
C TRP A 90 2.37 9.61 0.43
N ARG A 91 2.66 10.92 0.39
CA ARG A 91 1.62 11.95 0.33
C ARG A 91 0.84 11.92 -0.99
N GLU A 92 1.52 11.69 -2.11
CA GLU A 92 0.85 11.56 -3.42
C GLU A 92 -0.13 10.39 -3.44
N ILE A 93 0.25 9.24 -2.89
CA ILE A 93 -0.64 8.08 -2.76
C ILE A 93 -1.83 8.43 -1.85
N GLU A 94 -1.59 9.05 -0.69
CA GLU A 94 -2.68 9.48 0.20
C GLU A 94 -3.64 10.46 -0.48
N GLU A 95 -3.12 11.45 -1.21
CA GLU A 95 -3.91 12.46 -1.93
C GLU A 95 -4.72 11.83 -3.07
N GLY A 96 -4.11 10.95 -3.87
CA GLY A 96 -4.79 10.28 -4.98
C GLY A 96 -5.84 9.28 -4.51
N LEU A 97 -5.58 8.52 -3.44
CA LEU A 97 -6.55 7.59 -2.86
C LEU A 97 -7.71 8.29 -2.13
N ASP A 98 -7.50 9.53 -1.69
CA ASP A 98 -8.53 10.35 -1.05
C ASP A 98 -9.28 11.25 -2.04
N ALA A 99 -8.87 11.28 -3.32
CA ALA A 99 -9.54 12.03 -4.37
C ALA A 99 -10.90 11.41 -4.77
N PRO A 100 -11.93 12.22 -5.06
CA PRO A 100 -13.23 11.71 -5.49
C PRO A 100 -13.16 11.31 -6.97
N VAL A 101 -12.80 10.07 -7.21
CA VAL A 101 -12.62 9.44 -8.52
C VAL A 101 -13.75 8.43 -8.77
N GLU A 102 -14.35 8.47 -9.96
CA GLU A 102 -15.41 7.53 -10.37
C GLU A 102 -14.95 6.58 -11.50
N THR A 103 -13.85 6.91 -12.17
CA THR A 103 -13.28 6.15 -13.30
C THR A 103 -11.76 6.20 -13.27
N LEU A 104 -11.07 5.12 -13.65
CA LEU A 104 -9.60 5.10 -13.67
C LEU A 104 -8.96 6.02 -14.74
N ASP A 105 -9.75 6.47 -15.72
CA ASP A 105 -9.33 7.44 -16.73
C ASP A 105 -9.27 8.89 -16.20
N ASP A 106 -9.73 9.13 -14.97
CA ASP A 106 -9.65 10.46 -14.34
C ASP A 106 -8.18 10.79 -14.01
N GLU A 107 -7.71 11.97 -14.39
CA GLU A 107 -6.33 12.43 -14.14
C GLU A 107 -5.97 12.47 -12.64
N ARG A 108 -6.97 12.49 -11.76
CA ARG A 108 -6.81 12.46 -10.30
C ARG A 108 -6.70 11.03 -9.75
N SER A 109 -6.93 10.02 -10.57
CA SER A 109 -6.79 8.63 -10.18
C SER A 109 -5.35 8.38 -9.77
N TRP A 110 -5.17 7.81 -8.57
CA TRP A 110 -3.87 7.35 -8.14
C TRP A 110 -3.38 6.26 -9.11
N GLN A 111 -2.13 6.41 -9.54
CA GLN A 111 -1.45 5.46 -10.41
C GLN A 111 -0.32 4.81 -9.61
N PRO A 112 -0.33 3.50 -9.34
CA PRO A 112 0.80 2.81 -8.75
C PRO A 112 2.00 2.84 -9.71
N GLU A 113 3.21 2.83 -9.15
CA GLU A 113 4.43 2.73 -9.96
C GLU A 113 4.71 1.24 -10.16
N VAL A 114 4.57 0.79 -11.42
CA VAL A 114 4.72 -0.61 -11.81
C VAL A 114 5.43 -0.70 -13.16
N LEU A 115 6.25 -1.74 -13.34
CA LEU A 115 7.07 -1.89 -14.53
C LEU A 115 6.63 -3.10 -15.37
N ASP A 116 6.65 -2.93 -16.69
CA ASP A 116 6.51 -4.02 -17.64
C ASP A 116 7.89 -4.55 -18.04
N THR A 117 8.53 -5.27 -17.10
CA THR A 117 9.87 -5.83 -17.32
C THR A 117 9.87 -6.80 -18.51
N ARG A 118 8.80 -7.59 -18.70
CA ARG A 118 8.67 -8.49 -19.86
C ARG A 118 8.63 -7.71 -21.17
N GLY A 119 7.90 -6.60 -21.23
CA GLY A 119 7.84 -5.70 -22.37
C GLY A 119 9.17 -4.99 -22.65
N ALA A 120 9.86 -4.55 -21.60
CA ALA A 120 11.20 -3.96 -21.70
C ALA A 120 12.18 -4.96 -22.34
N ILE A 121 12.25 -6.19 -21.82
CA ILE A 121 13.10 -7.26 -22.35
C ILE A 121 12.70 -7.61 -23.77
N ALA A 122 11.41 -7.75 -24.05
CA ALA A 122 10.93 -8.11 -25.39
C ALA A 122 11.32 -7.06 -26.45
N SER A 123 11.56 -5.81 -26.03
CA SER A 123 11.98 -4.70 -26.87
C SER A 123 13.50 -4.62 -27.09
N LEU A 124 14.31 -5.41 -26.36
CA LEU A 124 15.77 -5.44 -26.53
C LEU A 124 16.21 -6.16 -27.83
N PRO A 125 17.43 -5.88 -28.32
CA PRO A 125 18.04 -6.68 -29.38
C PRO A 125 18.12 -8.18 -29.05
N GLU A 126 18.06 -9.04 -30.07
CA GLU A 126 18.07 -10.51 -29.90
C GLU A 126 19.21 -11.03 -29.01
N GLU A 127 20.41 -10.45 -29.15
CA GLU A 127 21.59 -10.86 -28.39
C GLU A 127 21.40 -10.59 -26.89
N GLU A 128 20.92 -9.42 -26.51
CA GLU A 128 20.64 -9.05 -25.11
C GLU A 128 19.46 -9.87 -24.55
N ARG A 129 18.43 -10.14 -25.36
CA ARG A 129 17.31 -11.02 -24.93
C ARG A 129 17.77 -12.44 -24.63
N ALA A 130 18.74 -12.95 -25.39
CA ALA A 130 19.27 -14.29 -25.19
C ALA A 130 20.05 -14.42 -23.87
N GLU A 131 20.63 -13.34 -23.35
CA GLU A 131 21.30 -13.33 -22.05
C GLU A 131 20.33 -13.52 -20.88
N MET A 132 19.05 -13.16 -21.06
CA MET A 132 18.00 -13.28 -20.06
C MET A 132 17.19 -14.58 -20.20
N ALA A 133 17.57 -15.45 -21.13
CA ALA A 133 16.83 -16.67 -21.42
C ALA A 133 16.89 -17.66 -20.24
N GLY A 134 15.72 -17.97 -19.68
CA GLY A 134 15.59 -18.91 -18.56
C GLY A 134 15.51 -18.24 -17.18
N GLU A 135 15.68 -16.92 -17.11
CA GLU A 135 15.39 -16.15 -15.90
C GLU A 135 13.88 -16.06 -15.68
N GLU A 136 13.46 -16.14 -14.40
CA GLU A 136 12.06 -15.91 -14.02
C GLU A 136 11.80 -14.40 -13.99
N ILE A 137 11.13 -13.90 -15.03
CA ILE A 137 10.77 -12.48 -15.14
C ILE A 137 9.36 -12.28 -14.58
N PRO A 138 9.17 -11.37 -13.60
CA PRO A 138 7.86 -11.13 -13.03
C PRO A 138 6.88 -10.60 -14.08
N SER A 139 5.61 -10.90 -13.85
CA SER A 139 4.51 -10.29 -14.59
C SER A 139 4.31 -8.83 -14.20
N PHE A 140 3.71 -8.07 -15.11
CA PHE A 140 3.34 -6.67 -14.88
C PHE A 140 2.59 -6.50 -13.55
N ALA A 141 3.06 -5.61 -12.67
CA ALA A 141 2.49 -5.34 -11.33
C ALA A 141 2.55 -6.51 -10.32
N GLN A 142 3.27 -7.60 -10.62
CA GLN A 142 3.37 -8.75 -9.71
C GLN A 142 4.20 -8.44 -8.48
N VAL A 143 5.33 -7.76 -8.68
CA VAL A 143 6.25 -7.37 -7.60
C VAL A 143 5.56 -6.37 -6.67
N TRP A 144 4.78 -5.46 -7.25
CA TRP A 144 3.95 -4.54 -6.49
C TRP A 144 3.00 -5.28 -5.55
N ALA A 145 2.26 -6.26 -6.07
CA ALA A 145 1.32 -7.04 -5.29
C ALA A 145 2.03 -7.83 -4.17
N LEU A 146 3.21 -8.37 -4.43
CA LEU A 146 4.04 -9.04 -3.42
C LEU A 146 4.45 -8.08 -2.31
N GLY A 147 4.84 -6.85 -2.64
CA GLY A 147 5.15 -5.80 -1.66
C GLY A 147 3.95 -5.44 -0.78
N PHE A 148 2.76 -5.35 -1.38
CA PHE A 148 1.51 -5.11 -0.66
C PHE A 148 1.23 -6.26 0.33
N MET A 149 1.26 -7.50 -0.15
CA MET A 149 0.97 -8.68 0.67
C MET A 149 2.02 -8.89 1.78
N TYR A 150 3.28 -8.52 1.54
CA TYR A 150 4.31 -8.54 2.58
C TYR A 150 3.96 -7.65 3.77
N ALA A 151 3.38 -6.46 3.54
CA ALA A 151 2.85 -5.64 4.63
C ALA A 151 1.62 -6.28 5.30
N VAL A 152 0.72 -6.90 4.53
CA VAL A 152 -0.44 -7.60 5.09
C VAL A 152 -0.02 -8.70 6.08
N GLU A 153 0.99 -9.47 5.71
CA GLU A 153 1.52 -10.57 6.50
C GLU A 153 2.29 -10.12 7.75
N ASN A 154 2.96 -8.95 7.70
CA ASN A 154 3.72 -8.42 8.83
C ASN A 154 2.85 -7.66 9.84
N TRP A 155 1.67 -7.16 9.44
CA TRP A 155 0.71 -6.50 10.32
C TRP A 155 -0.70 -7.13 10.28
N PRO A 156 -0.86 -8.45 10.48
CA PRO A 156 -2.12 -9.14 10.23
C PRO A 156 -3.27 -8.62 11.12
N GLU A 157 -2.95 -8.09 12.29
CA GLU A 157 -3.93 -7.46 13.18
C GLU A 157 -4.56 -6.21 12.58
N GLU A 158 -3.84 -5.45 11.75
CA GLU A 158 -4.37 -4.25 11.09
C GLU A 158 -5.27 -4.59 9.90
N TRP A 159 -5.16 -5.83 9.40
CA TRP A 159 -5.98 -6.40 8.33
C TRP A 159 -7.04 -7.37 8.85
N ALA A 160 -7.23 -7.44 10.17
CA ALA A 160 -8.23 -8.32 10.76
C ALA A 160 -9.65 -7.90 10.35
N ALA A 161 -10.43 -8.86 9.85
CA ALA A 161 -11.78 -8.61 9.35
C ALA A 161 -12.68 -7.92 10.40
N PRO A 162 -13.44 -6.89 10.00
CA PRO A 162 -14.40 -6.24 10.88
C PRO A 162 -15.55 -7.18 11.26
N ARG A 163 -16.28 -6.84 12.33
CA ARG A 163 -17.45 -7.63 12.77
C ARG A 163 -18.64 -7.52 11.82
N ASP A 164 -18.75 -6.39 11.13
CA ASP A 164 -19.77 -6.18 10.12
C ASP A 164 -19.48 -7.07 8.91
N LYS A 165 -20.48 -7.83 8.47
CA LYS A 165 -20.28 -8.87 7.46
C LYS A 165 -20.03 -8.29 6.07
N ASP A 166 -20.68 -7.18 5.75
CA ASP A 166 -20.56 -6.56 4.43
C ASP A 166 -19.18 -5.89 4.33
N ALA A 167 -18.74 -5.21 5.40
CA ALA A 167 -17.39 -4.68 5.51
C ALA A 167 -16.30 -5.78 5.49
N ALA A 168 -16.57 -6.94 6.08
CA ALA A 168 -15.65 -8.07 6.05
C ALA A 168 -15.56 -8.71 4.67
N GLN A 169 -16.68 -8.81 3.95
CA GLN A 169 -16.69 -9.29 2.58
C GLN A 169 -15.91 -8.34 1.67
N MET A 170 -16.13 -7.03 1.78
CA MET A 170 -15.43 -6.03 0.99
C MET A 170 -13.91 -6.06 1.22
N LEU A 171 -13.46 -6.25 2.47
CA LEU A 171 -12.05 -6.46 2.79
C LEU A 171 -11.50 -7.71 2.10
N ASN A 172 -12.19 -8.84 2.21
CA ASN A 172 -11.74 -10.10 1.64
C ASN A 172 -11.68 -10.03 0.12
N ASP A 173 -12.71 -9.49 -0.53
CA ASP A 173 -12.76 -9.33 -1.99
C ASP A 173 -11.61 -8.46 -2.48
N ALA A 174 -11.33 -7.36 -1.77
CA ALA A 174 -10.21 -6.47 -2.10
C ALA A 174 -8.84 -7.17 -1.93
N LEU A 175 -8.64 -7.91 -0.84
CA LEU A 175 -7.41 -8.67 -0.64
C LEU A 175 -7.25 -9.82 -1.65
N ASP A 176 -8.34 -10.51 -2.01
CA ASP A 176 -8.33 -11.59 -3.00
C ASP A 176 -7.91 -11.06 -4.39
N ASN A 177 -8.33 -9.84 -4.77
CA ASN A 177 -7.86 -9.20 -6.00
C ASN A 177 -6.33 -8.96 -5.98
N ILE A 178 -5.80 -8.50 -4.84
CA ILE A 178 -4.35 -8.25 -4.69
C ILE A 178 -3.58 -9.57 -4.70
N VAL A 179 -4.09 -10.61 -4.03
CA VAL A 179 -3.52 -11.96 -4.06
C VAL A 179 -3.53 -12.53 -5.48
N ALA A 180 -4.60 -12.36 -6.25
CA ALA A 180 -4.62 -12.82 -7.63
C ALA A 180 -3.50 -12.17 -8.48
N LEU A 181 -3.14 -10.92 -8.17
CA LEU A 181 -2.08 -10.20 -8.87
C LEU A 181 -0.66 -10.64 -8.45
N THR A 182 -0.47 -11.36 -7.35
CA THR A 182 0.83 -11.96 -6.99
C THR A 182 1.18 -13.17 -7.86
N GLU A 183 0.17 -13.77 -8.52
CA GLU A 183 0.35 -14.88 -9.44
C GLU A 183 0.83 -14.39 -10.82
N ASP A 184 1.41 -15.33 -11.58
CA ASP A 184 1.94 -15.04 -12.91
C ASP A 184 0.84 -14.87 -13.98
N ASP A 185 1.05 -13.95 -14.93
CA ASP A 185 0.23 -13.83 -16.13
C ASP A 185 0.61 -14.92 -17.14
N THR A 186 -0.24 -15.94 -17.20
CA THR A 186 -0.07 -17.09 -18.10
C THR A 186 -0.99 -17.03 -19.32
N ALA A 187 -1.83 -15.99 -19.41
CA ALA A 187 -2.71 -15.79 -20.55
C ALA A 187 -1.92 -15.25 -21.75
N LYS A 188 -2.53 -15.27 -22.94
CA LYS A 188 -1.87 -14.80 -24.15
C LYS A 188 -1.63 -13.28 -24.06
N PRO A 189 -0.38 -12.80 -24.21
CA PRO A 189 -0.09 -11.37 -24.28
C PRO A 189 -0.79 -10.70 -25.47
N THR A 190 -1.36 -9.54 -25.24
CA THR A 190 -2.10 -8.76 -26.24
C THR A 190 -1.73 -7.29 -26.28
N VAL A 191 -1.11 -6.78 -25.21
CA VAL A 191 -0.76 -5.36 -25.05
C VAL A 191 0.69 -5.26 -24.55
N SER A 192 1.37 -4.17 -24.91
CA SER A 192 2.67 -3.76 -24.34
C SER A 192 2.40 -2.59 -23.40
N MET A 193 2.82 -2.70 -22.14
CA MET A 193 2.74 -1.60 -21.17
C MET A 193 4.08 -0.84 -21.08
N PHE A 194 5.13 -1.36 -21.71
CA PHE A 194 6.44 -0.72 -21.80
C PHE A 194 6.51 0.38 -22.88
N SER A 195 5.96 0.13 -24.07
CA SER A 195 5.91 1.11 -25.15
C SER A 195 4.72 0.89 -26.10
N ASP A 196 4.21 1.99 -26.66
CA ASP A 196 2.99 2.00 -27.49
C ASP A 196 3.07 1.06 -28.72
N ASP A 197 4.25 0.98 -29.34
CA ASP A 197 4.52 0.16 -30.54
C ASP A 197 5.33 -1.12 -30.21
N GLY A 198 5.47 -1.44 -28.91
CA GLY A 198 6.26 -2.57 -28.43
C GLY A 198 5.61 -3.94 -28.68
N PRO A 199 6.40 -5.03 -28.66
CA PRO A 199 5.85 -6.38 -28.70
C PRO A 199 4.96 -6.64 -27.46
N PRO A 200 3.82 -7.32 -27.62
CA PRO A 200 2.91 -7.56 -26.51
C PRO A 200 3.53 -8.47 -25.45
N SER A 201 3.39 -8.07 -24.19
CA SER A 201 3.98 -8.67 -22.99
C SER A 201 2.96 -8.92 -21.88
N VAL A 202 1.82 -8.22 -21.91
CA VAL A 202 0.76 -8.27 -20.91
C VAL A 202 -0.55 -8.75 -21.55
N SER A 203 -1.26 -9.67 -20.90
CA SER A 203 -2.57 -10.13 -21.34
C SER A 203 -3.69 -9.16 -20.97
N GLN A 204 -4.82 -9.21 -21.69
CA GLN A 204 -5.99 -8.42 -21.32
C GLN A 204 -6.51 -8.77 -19.91
N GLN A 205 -6.49 -10.05 -19.52
CA GLN A 205 -6.92 -10.47 -18.19
C GLN A 205 -6.07 -9.80 -17.11
N ARG A 206 -4.74 -9.73 -17.31
CA ARG A 206 -3.84 -9.07 -16.36
C ARG A 206 -4.11 -7.58 -16.21
N LEU A 207 -4.49 -6.90 -17.30
CA LEU A 207 -4.90 -5.48 -17.24
C LEU A 207 -6.22 -5.30 -16.49
N ASP A 208 -7.18 -6.19 -16.71
CA ASP A 208 -8.46 -6.16 -16.01
C ASP A 208 -8.26 -6.42 -14.49
N ASP A 209 -7.40 -7.39 -14.14
CA ASP A 209 -7.03 -7.72 -12.76
C ASP A 209 -6.30 -6.55 -12.09
N PHE A 210 -5.37 -5.91 -12.80
CA PHE A 210 -4.67 -4.72 -12.31
C PHE A 210 -5.63 -3.55 -12.05
N GLY A 211 -6.59 -3.31 -12.95
CA GLY A 211 -7.65 -2.33 -12.74
C GLY A 211 -8.51 -2.66 -11.50
N ALA A 212 -8.84 -3.93 -11.29
CA ALA A 212 -9.55 -4.39 -10.09
C ALA A 212 -8.73 -4.18 -8.80
N VAL A 213 -7.41 -4.34 -8.86
CA VAL A 213 -6.51 -4.04 -7.74
C VAL A 213 -6.48 -2.55 -7.40
N ILE A 214 -6.43 -1.65 -8.39
CA ILE A 214 -6.47 -0.20 -8.12
C ILE A 214 -7.75 0.15 -7.35
N TRP A 215 -8.90 -0.37 -7.80
CA TRP A 215 -10.17 -0.20 -7.08
C TRP A 215 -10.17 -0.85 -5.69
N ALA A 216 -9.58 -2.03 -5.54
CA ALA A 216 -9.43 -2.69 -4.26
C ALA A 216 -8.67 -1.81 -3.24
N VAL A 217 -7.61 -1.12 -3.67
CA VAL A 217 -6.85 -0.20 -2.79
C VAL A 217 -7.70 1.01 -2.39
N TYR A 218 -8.49 1.58 -3.31
CA TYR A 218 -9.49 2.60 -2.98
C TYR A 218 -10.48 2.09 -1.94
N ASP A 219 -11.04 0.90 -2.13
CA ASP A 219 -12.02 0.29 -1.21
C ASP A 219 -11.41 0.05 0.17
N LEU A 220 -10.18 -0.45 0.26
CA LEU A 220 -9.45 -0.65 1.52
C LEU A 220 -9.21 0.67 2.24
N ARG A 221 -8.77 1.70 1.51
CA ARG A 221 -8.57 3.05 2.06
C ARG A 221 -9.87 3.60 2.63
N GLN A 222 -10.97 3.52 1.89
CA GLN A 222 -12.27 4.03 2.33
C GLN A 222 -12.85 3.21 3.48
N LEU A 223 -12.73 1.89 3.44
CA LEU A 223 -13.16 0.97 4.50
C LEU A 223 -12.56 1.40 5.85
N TRP A 224 -11.25 1.54 5.93
CA TRP A 224 -10.58 1.80 7.20
C TRP A 224 -10.73 3.23 7.68
N LYS A 225 -10.81 4.21 6.76
CA LYS A 225 -11.22 5.58 7.13
C LYS A 225 -12.62 5.61 7.73
N SER A 226 -13.57 4.86 7.18
CA SER A 226 -14.96 4.83 7.66
C SER A 226 -15.10 4.16 9.04
N LEU A 227 -14.32 3.11 9.31
CA LEU A 227 -14.37 2.37 10.57
C LEU A 227 -13.58 3.03 11.71
N GLY A 228 -12.59 3.86 11.39
CA GLY A 228 -11.74 4.57 12.34
C GLY A 228 -10.86 3.65 13.23
N PRO A 229 -10.12 4.20 14.20
CA PRO A 229 -9.26 3.42 15.09
C PRO A 229 -10.04 2.33 15.85
N LYS A 230 -9.40 1.18 16.14
CA LYS A 230 -10.02 0.15 16.99
C LYS A 230 -10.32 0.76 18.37
N VAL A 231 -11.59 0.79 18.73
CA VAL A 231 -12.01 1.14 20.10
C VAL A 231 -12.06 -0.14 20.92
N GLU A 232 -11.18 -0.27 21.91
CA GLU A 232 -11.31 -1.36 22.87
C GLU A 232 -12.66 -1.26 23.56
N THR A 233 -13.48 -2.30 23.42
CA THR A 233 -14.72 -2.38 24.17
C THR A 233 -14.36 -2.52 25.63
N ILE A 234 -14.49 -1.44 26.40
CA ILE A 234 -14.32 -1.47 27.86
C ILE A 234 -15.29 -2.53 28.38
N ARG A 235 -14.74 -3.67 28.80
CA ARG A 235 -15.52 -4.73 29.43
C ARG A 235 -15.91 -4.16 30.78
N LYS A 236 -17.17 -3.72 30.90
CA LYS A 236 -17.70 -3.24 32.18
C LYS A 236 -17.51 -4.38 33.18
N GLU A 237 -16.66 -4.17 34.19
CA GLU A 237 -16.50 -5.15 35.26
C GLU A 237 -17.90 -5.46 35.82
N ALA A 238 -18.14 -6.74 36.09
CA ALA A 238 -19.44 -7.17 36.58
C ALA A 238 -19.75 -6.39 37.86
N THR A 239 -20.70 -5.47 37.80
CA THR A 239 -21.18 -4.77 38.98
C THR A 239 -21.78 -5.80 39.92
N PRO A 240 -21.44 -5.79 41.23
CA PRO A 240 -22.00 -6.74 42.19
C PRO A 240 -23.52 -6.80 42.07
N GLY A 241 -24.05 -8.01 41.92
CA GLY A 241 -25.49 -8.22 41.93
C GLY A 241 -26.10 -7.74 43.24
N ARG A 242 -27.38 -7.37 43.23
CA ARG A 242 -28.08 -6.78 44.39
C ARG A 242 -27.89 -7.56 45.71
N ASN A 243 -27.72 -8.88 45.64
CA ASN A 243 -27.53 -9.75 46.81
C ASN A 243 -26.07 -10.18 47.05
N ASP A 244 -25.13 -9.82 46.19
CA ASP A 244 -23.73 -10.24 46.28
C ASP A 244 -23.01 -9.52 47.44
N PRO A 245 -21.89 -10.04 47.93
CA PRO A 245 -21.06 -9.35 48.90
C PRO A 245 -20.65 -7.97 48.40
N CYS A 246 -20.77 -6.97 49.27
CA CYS A 246 -20.43 -5.60 48.92
C CYS A 246 -18.91 -5.44 48.77
N PRO A 247 -18.40 -4.83 47.68
CA PRO A 247 -16.98 -4.77 47.37
C PRO A 247 -16.17 -3.90 48.34
N CYS A 248 -16.82 -3.12 49.21
CA CYS A 248 -16.15 -2.33 50.26
C CYS A 248 -15.60 -3.16 51.44
N GLY A 249 -15.77 -4.49 51.43
CA GLY A 249 -15.28 -5.37 52.51
C GLY A 249 -16.11 -5.36 53.80
N SER A 250 -17.28 -4.72 53.81
CA SER A 250 -18.12 -4.60 55.02
C SER A 250 -18.80 -5.90 55.48
N GLY A 251 -18.72 -6.97 54.68
CA GLY A 251 -19.44 -8.23 54.93
C GLY A 251 -20.96 -8.17 54.69
N LYS A 252 -21.51 -7.03 54.26
CA LYS A 252 -22.95 -6.86 53.95
C LYS A 252 -23.24 -7.19 52.48
N LYS A 253 -24.50 -7.55 52.17
CA LYS A 253 -25.00 -7.64 50.78
C LYS A 253 -25.01 -6.25 50.12
N TYR A 254 -24.74 -6.17 48.82
CA TYR A 254 -24.61 -4.90 48.07
C TYR A 254 -25.79 -3.95 48.33
N LYS A 255 -27.04 -4.42 48.20
CA LYS A 255 -28.28 -3.65 48.47
C LYS A 255 -28.46 -3.09 49.89
N LYS A 256 -27.64 -3.52 50.85
CA LYS A 256 -27.70 -3.06 52.24
C LYS A 256 -26.52 -2.16 52.58
N CYS A 257 -25.72 -1.78 51.59
CA CYS A 257 -24.50 -1.01 51.79
C CYS A 257 -24.31 0.05 50.70
N HIS A 258 -24.10 -0.35 49.44
CA HIS A 258 -23.81 0.55 48.31
C HIS A 258 -24.82 0.44 47.16
N GLY A 259 -25.70 -0.56 47.18
CA GLY A 259 -26.87 -0.60 46.33
C GLY A 259 -28.03 0.07 47.06
N GLU A 260 -28.71 0.98 46.40
CA GLU A 260 -29.96 1.58 46.87
C GLU A 260 -31.04 0.53 47.18
#